data_AF-A0A2E8B7J9-F1
#
_entry.id   AF-A0A2E8B7J9-F1
#
_cell.length_a   1.000
_cell.length_b   1.000
_cell.length_c   1.000
_cell.angle_alpha   90.00
_cell.angle_beta   90.00
_cell.angle_gamma   90.00
#
_symmetry.space_group_name_H-M   'P 1'
#
loop_
_entity.id
_entity.type
_entity.pdbx_description
1 polymer ?
#
loop_
_entity_poly.entity_id
_entity_poly.type
_entity_poly.pdbx_seq_one_letter_code
_entity_poly.pdbx_strand_id
1 'polypeptide(L)' 'MTNLNDRPIKVGTRGSNLALTQTGHVIQALSQANQNNDFEIVTIKTTGDQDQWKQQTPLNVGVFVRELEA' A
#
# COMPACT_ATOMS: atom_id res chain seq x y z
N MET A 1 14.86 -26.16 10.36
CA MET A 1 15.48 -25.04 9.62
C MET A 1 14.35 -24.25 8.99
N THR A 2 13.87 -23.20 9.65
CA THR A 2 12.89 -22.28 9.06
C THR A 2 13.65 -21.35 8.11
N ASN A 3 13.42 -21.50 6.80
CA ASN A 3 13.91 -20.55 5.81
C ASN A 3 13.36 -19.17 6.20
N LEU A 4 14.23 -18.17 6.36
CA LEU A 4 13.77 -16.78 6.51
C LEU A 4 12.99 -16.28 5.28
N ASN A 5 13.05 -17.01 4.16
CA ASN A 5 12.36 -16.72 2.90
C ASN A 5 10.86 -17.11 2.87
N ASP A 6 10.30 -17.73 3.93
CA ASP A 6 8.88 -18.16 3.92
C ASP A 6 7.88 -17.03 4.26
N ARG A 7 8.33 -15.80 4.47
CA ARG A 7 7.44 -14.68 4.80
C ARG A 7 7.32 -13.73 3.62
N PRO A 8 6.11 -13.56 3.05
CA PRO A 8 5.92 -12.63 1.95
C PRO A 8 6.24 -11.19 2.40
N ILE A 9 6.81 -10.42 1.49
CA ILE A 9 7.05 -8.99 1.68
C ILE A 9 5.69 -8.30 1.68
N LYS A 10 5.33 -7.69 2.80
CA LYS A 10 4.08 -6.93 2.93
C LYS A 10 4.23 -5.57 2.27
N VAL A 11 3.35 -5.27 1.32
CA VAL A 11 3.32 -4.01 0.59
C VAL A 11 2.08 -3.24 1.01
N GLY A 12 2.28 -2.23 1.87
CA GLY A 12 1.23 -1.34 2.32
C GLY A 12 0.76 -0.40 1.22
N THR A 13 -0.56 -0.29 1.01
CA THR A 13 -1.13 0.65 0.03
C THR A 13 -2.52 1.12 0.44
N ARG A 14 -2.98 2.22 -0.13
CA ARG A 14 -4.38 2.67 0.04
C ARG A 14 -5.35 1.78 -0.73
N GLY A 15 -6.59 1.72 -0.26
CA GLY A 15 -7.63 0.85 -0.84
C GLY A 15 -8.30 1.37 -2.11
N SER A 16 -7.95 2.57 -2.59
CA SER A 16 -8.53 3.10 -3.84
C SER A 16 -8.07 2.28 -5.05
N ASN A 17 -8.93 2.13 -6.07
CA ASN A 17 -8.59 1.39 -7.29
C ASN A 17 -7.27 1.87 -7.91
N LEU A 18 -7.04 3.19 -7.95
CA LEU A 18 -5.81 3.76 -8.49
C LEU A 18 -4.57 3.33 -7.68
N ALA A 19 -4.65 3.38 -6.36
CA ALA A 19 -3.54 2.98 -5.48
C ALA A 19 -3.23 1.48 -5.61
N LEU A 20 -4.26 0.64 -5.71
CA LEU A 20 -4.10 -0.79 -5.98
C LEU A 20 -3.44 -1.05 -7.34
N THR A 21 -3.86 -0.35 -8.40
CA THR A 21 -3.24 -0.45 -9.73
C THR A 21 -1.77 -0.04 -9.70
N GLN A 22 -1.44 1.08 -9.05
CA GLN A 22 -0.06 1.55 -8.89
C GLN A 22 0.79 0.51 -8.16
N THR A 23 0.26 -0.07 -7.08
CA THR A 23 0.93 -1.10 -6.29
C THR A 23 1.17 -2.36 -7.11
N GLY A 24 0.17 -2.78 -7.91
CA GLY A 24 0.30 -3.89 -8.83
C GLY A 24 1.42 -3.70 -9.85
N HIS A 25 1.57 -2.50 -10.42
CA HIS A 25 2.67 -2.20 -11.34
C HIS A 25 4.05 -2.35 -10.67
N VAL A 26 4.18 -1.89 -9.42
CA VAL A 26 5.44 -2.01 -8.65
C VAL A 26 5.76 -3.47 -8.35
N ILE A 27 4.79 -4.23 -7.83
CA ILE A 27 4.97 -5.65 -7.52
C ILE A 27 5.34 -6.42 -8.79
N GLN A 28 4.66 -6.18 -9.91
CA GLN A 28 4.98 -6.83 -11.17
C GLN A 28 6.45 -6.59 -11.57
N ALA A 29 6.93 -5.35 -11.51
CA ALA A 29 8.32 -5.04 -11.83
C ALA A 29 9.31 -5.73 -10.86
N LEU A 30 9.00 -5.77 -9.56
CA LEU A 30 9.84 -6.41 -8.54
C LEU A 30 9.88 -7.93 -8.70
N SER A 31 8.75 -8.59 -8.98
CA SER A 31 8.68 -10.03 -9.22
C SER A 31 9.43 -10.45 -10.48
N GLN A 32 9.43 -9.62 -11.53
CA GLN A 32 10.25 -9.89 -12.73
C GLN A 32 11.75 -9.77 -12.45
N ALA A 33 12.15 -8.85 -11.57
CA ALA A 33 13.54 -8.69 -11.18
C ALA A 33 14.03 -9.75 -10.17
N ASN A 34 13.14 -10.26 -9.31
CA ASN A 34 13.47 -11.20 -8.24
C ASN A 34 12.38 -12.26 -8.08
N GLN A 35 12.58 -13.42 -8.69
CA GLN A 35 11.59 -14.52 -8.72
C GLN A 35 11.45 -15.27 -7.37
N ASN A 36 12.37 -15.07 -6.43
CA ASN A 36 12.38 -15.75 -5.13
C ASN A 36 11.61 -14.99 -4.03
N ASN A 37 11.03 -13.83 -4.34
CA ASN A 37 10.31 -13.02 -3.37
C ASN A 37 8.80 -13.12 -3.61
N ASP A 38 8.07 -13.49 -2.56
CA ASP A 38 6.62 -13.40 -2.53
C ASP A 38 6.18 -12.03 -1.99
N PHE A 39 5.07 -11.50 -2.50
CA PHE A 39 4.52 -10.21 -2.10
C PHE A 39 3.06 -10.34 -1.65
N GLU A 40 2.72 -9.66 -0.56
CA GLU A 40 1.37 -9.59 0.00
C GLU A 40 0.91 -8.13 0.03
N ILE A 41 -0.18 -7.79 -0.67
CA ILE A 41 -0.75 -6.43 -0.62
C ILE A 41 -1.55 -6.27 0.68
N VAL A 42 -1.21 -5.25 1.46
CA VAL A 42 -1.91 -4.89 2.70
C VAL A 42 -2.58 -3.54 2.50
N THR A 43 -3.90 -3.54 2.47
CA THR A 43 -4.68 -2.30 2.36
C THR A 43 -4.72 -1.56 3.70
N ILE A 44 -4.30 -0.30 3.68
CA ILE A 44 -4.27 0.58 4.83
C ILE A 44 -5.25 1.74 4.58
N LYS A 45 -6.15 1.96 5.54
CA LYS A 45 -7.10 3.06 5.50
C LYS A 45 -6.46 4.30 6.10
N THR A 46 -6.47 5.38 5.35
CA THR A 46 -5.89 6.67 5.74
C THR A 46 -6.97 7.66 6.15
N THR A 47 -6.61 8.68 6.91
CA THR A 47 -7.53 9.77 7.27
C THR A 47 -8.13 10.42 6.02
N GLY A 48 -7.35 10.60 4.95
CA GLY A 48 -7.82 11.16 3.69
C GLY A 48 -8.74 10.24 2.87
N ASP A 49 -8.85 8.95 3.22
CA ASP A 49 -9.88 8.08 2.63
C ASP A 49 -11.28 8.37 3.18
N GLN A 50 -11.34 8.97 4.37
CA GLN A 50 -12.57 9.51 4.94
C GLN A 50 -12.70 10.97 4.44
N ASP A 51 -13.91 11.41 4.10
CA ASP A 51 -14.24 12.76 3.61
C ASP A 51 -14.20 13.03 2.09
N GLN A 52 -14.54 12.05 1.23
CA GLN A 52 -14.81 12.39 -0.19
C GLN A 52 -16.06 13.27 -0.39
N TRP A 53 -16.99 13.32 0.58
CA TRP A 53 -18.27 14.03 0.44
C TRP A 53 -18.56 15.11 1.48
N LYS A 54 -17.74 15.24 2.53
CA LYS A 54 -17.84 16.41 3.41
C LYS A 54 -17.05 17.53 2.77
N GLN A 55 -17.74 18.31 1.94
CA GLN A 55 -17.27 19.60 1.49
C GLN A 55 -16.70 20.34 2.71
N GLN A 56 -15.43 20.73 2.65
CA GLN A 56 -14.76 21.71 3.54
C GLN A 56 -13.96 21.23 4.77
N THR A 57 -13.49 19.97 4.87
CA THR A 57 -12.36 19.73 5.80
C THR A 57 -11.05 20.18 5.11
N PRO A 58 -10.25 21.10 5.69
CA PRO A 58 -8.95 21.42 5.13
C PRO A 58 -8.10 20.15 5.07
N LEU A 59 -7.63 19.81 3.88
CA LEU A 59 -6.81 18.63 3.67
C LEU A 59 -5.46 18.87 4.36
N ASN A 60 -5.27 18.29 5.54
CA ASN A 60 -4.02 18.44 6.29
C ASN A 60 -2.87 17.75 5.54
N VAL A 61 -1.64 18.23 5.75
CA VAL A 61 -0.44 17.59 5.17
C VAL A 61 -0.30 16.16 5.70
N GLY A 62 -0.15 15.21 4.78
CA GLY A 62 0.07 13.80 5.09
C GLY A 62 -1.19 12.96 5.32
N VAL A 63 -2.39 13.48 5.07
CA VAL A 63 -3.65 12.71 5.29
C VAL A 63 -3.74 11.39 4.52
N PHE A 64 -2.95 11.20 3.47
CA PHE A 64 -2.93 9.96 2.67
C PHE A 64 -1.72 9.06 2.96
N VAL A 65 -0.84 9.45 3.88
CA VAL A 65 0.48 8.81 4.06
C VAL A 65 0.78 8.49 5.52
N ARG A 66 0.26 9.26 6.48
CA ARG A 66 0.56 9.08 7.92
C ARG A 66 0.34 7.64 8.40
N GLU A 67 -0.76 7.00 8.01
CA GLU A 67 -1.05 5.63 8.43
C GLU A 67 -0.20 4.58 7.68
N LEU A 68 0.43 4.94 6.56
CA LEU A 68 1.38 4.09 5.84
C LEU A 68 2.79 4.10 6.48
N GLU A 69 3.15 5.19 7.16
CA GLU A 69 4.48 5.39 7.77
C GLU A 69 4.57 5.02 9.26
N ALA A 70 3.43 4.71 9.89
CA ALA A 70 3.32 4.41 11.33
C ALA A 70 3.83 3.01 11.69
#